data_AF-A0A164PJ78-F1
#
_entry.id   AF-A0A164PJ78-F1
#
_cell.length_a   1.000
_cell.length_b   1.000
_cell.length_c   1.000
_cell.angle_alpha   90.00
_cell.angle_beta   90.00
_cell.angle_gamma   90.00
#
_symmetry.space_group_name_H-M   'P 1'
#
loop_
_entity.id
_entity.type
_entity.pdbx_description
1 polymer ?
#
loop_
_entity_poly.entity_id
_entity_poly.type
_entity_poly.pdbx_seq_one_letter_code
_entity_poly.pdbx_strand_id
1 'polypeptide(L)'
;MRDQWNYASTVGSTFSWSQFLWLVFIFVGVPTLIGVVVIRLVLQSERSARTGTGNFGLWATGAIAFLLGFLACAGWLSWSADQRGEVRGPGLPAPNAFPTWQVLACGATVVLVCFAAAHLSRWAMAGGLAAAAGTTAGFTTAFTVSASTDVTGQSAVGIILSEIGWGLSLGVLMLVRGVWLNGRRERSS
;
A
#
# COMPACT_ATOMS: atom_id res chain seq x y z
N MET A 1 -9.56 18.18 45.98
CA MET A 1 -9.46 16.72 45.69
C MET A 1 -10.62 16.19 44.83
N ARG A 2 -11.41 17.03 44.15
CA ARG A 2 -12.42 16.60 43.16
C ARG A 2 -12.03 16.97 41.71
N ASP A 3 -10.95 17.72 41.53
CA ASP A 3 -10.57 18.27 40.23
C ASP A 3 -9.62 17.36 39.44
N GLN A 4 -9.00 16.35 40.05
CA GLN A 4 -8.13 15.41 39.34
C GLN A 4 -8.88 14.35 38.52
N TRP A 5 -10.16 14.11 38.79
CA TRP A 5 -10.97 13.15 38.04
C TRP A 5 -11.48 13.70 36.69
N ASN A 6 -11.55 15.02 36.53
CA ASN A 6 -12.01 15.63 35.28
C ASN A 6 -10.93 15.68 34.19
N TYR A 7 -9.65 15.51 34.55
CA TYR A 7 -8.54 15.43 33.59
C TYR A 7 -8.22 14.00 33.15
N ALA A 8 -8.63 12.99 33.93
CA ALA A 8 -8.41 11.59 33.59
C ALA A 8 -9.43 11.03 32.57
N SER A 9 -10.58 11.70 32.41
CA SER A 9 -11.65 11.28 31.50
C SER A 9 -11.57 11.88 30.08
N THR A 10 -10.58 12.73 29.78
CA THR A 10 -10.42 13.40 28.47
C THR A 10 -9.25 12.90 27.64
N VAL A 11 -8.54 11.86 28.08
CA VAL A 11 -7.56 11.13 27.25
C VAL A 11 -8.24 9.94 26.56
N GLY A 12 -9.47 10.13 26.10
CA GLY A 12 -9.98 9.32 25.01
C GLY A 12 -9.26 9.82 23.76
N SER A 13 -8.37 9.02 23.18
CA SER A 13 -7.70 9.32 21.91
C SER A 13 -8.76 9.43 20.81
N THR A 14 -9.38 10.61 20.70
CA THR A 14 -10.34 10.93 19.65
C THR A 14 -9.59 10.90 18.33
N PHE A 15 -9.92 9.94 17.47
CA PHE A 15 -9.41 9.84 16.12
C PHE A 15 -9.51 11.20 15.41
N SER A 16 -8.37 11.80 15.11
CA SER A 16 -8.31 13.11 14.46
C SER A 16 -8.22 12.94 12.95
N TRP A 17 -9.33 13.22 12.25
CA TRP A 17 -9.39 13.21 10.79
C TRP A 17 -8.34 14.13 10.15
N SER A 18 -8.07 15.29 10.77
CA SER A 18 -7.06 16.24 10.29
C SER A 18 -5.66 15.62 10.34
N GLN A 19 -5.32 14.96 11.45
CA GLN A 19 -4.03 14.30 11.62
C GLN A 19 -3.88 13.12 10.66
N PHE A 20 -4.92 12.32 10.48
CA PHE A 20 -4.94 11.23 9.49
C PHE A 20 -4.67 11.74 8.07
N LEU A 21 -5.39 12.78 7.62
CA LEU A 21 -5.21 13.35 6.29
C LEU A 21 -3.80 13.94 6.09
N TRP A 22 -3.26 14.59 7.12
CA TRP A 22 -1.89 15.12 7.09
C TRP A 22 -0.83 14.03 6.98
N LEU A 23 -0.98 12.95 7.75
CA LEU A 23 -0.08 11.79 7.70
C LEU A 23 -0.14 11.11 6.32
N VAL A 24 -1.35 10.91 5.77
CA VAL A 24 -1.51 10.38 4.40
C VAL A 24 -0.85 11.30 3.38
N PHE A 25 -1.08 12.61 3.46
CA PHE A 25 -0.51 13.55 2.51
C PHE A 25 1.03 13.56 2.53
N ILE A 26 1.65 13.66 3.71
CA ILE A 26 3.12 13.67 3.83
C ILE A 26 3.71 12.32 3.45
N PHE A 27 3.25 11.25 4.09
CA PHE A 27 3.97 9.97 4.07
C PHE A 27 3.59 9.08 2.90
N VAL A 28 2.39 9.25 2.34
CA VAL A 28 1.95 8.50 1.16
C VAL A 28 1.97 9.40 -0.07
N GLY A 29 1.40 10.61 0.04
CA GLY A 29 1.28 11.54 -1.08
C GLY A 29 2.63 11.95 -1.68
N VAL A 30 3.57 12.43 -0.85
CA VAL A 30 4.86 12.95 -1.34
C VAL A 30 5.70 11.86 -2.03
N PRO A 31 5.93 10.67 -1.46
CA PRO A 31 6.67 9.60 -2.15
C PRO A 31 5.97 9.11 -3.42
N THR A 32 4.63 8.99 -3.38
CA THR A 32 3.85 8.59 -4.55
C THR A 32 3.98 9.59 -5.69
N LEU A 33 3.97 10.90 -5.39
CA LEU A 33 4.17 11.97 -6.38
C LEU A 33 5.54 11.86 -7.07
N ILE A 34 6.60 11.55 -6.33
CA ILE A 34 7.93 11.28 -6.90
C ILE A 34 7.87 10.05 -7.81
N GLY A 35 7.20 8.97 -7.37
CA GLY A 35 6.97 7.77 -8.17
C GLY A 35 6.23 8.05 -9.49
N VAL A 36 5.23 8.94 -9.48
CA VAL A 36 4.49 9.35 -10.69
C VAL A 36 5.41 9.98 -11.73
N VAL A 37 6.41 10.76 -11.31
CA VAL A 37 7.37 11.36 -12.25
C VAL A 37 8.17 10.26 -12.95
N VAL A 38 8.70 9.28 -12.20
CA VAL A 38 9.43 8.13 -12.77
C VAL A 38 8.54 7.32 -13.72
N ILE A 39 7.31 7.04 -13.33
CA ILE A 39 6.33 6.31 -14.18
C ILE A 39 6.06 7.08 -15.47
N ARG A 40 5.96 8.41 -15.43
CA ARG A 40 5.74 9.23 -16.62
C ARG A 40 6.93 9.19 -17.58
N LEU A 41 8.16 9.15 -17.06
CA LEU A 41 9.35 8.99 -17.89
C LEU A 41 9.35 7.64 -18.61
N VAL A 42 9.02 6.55 -17.90
CA VAL A 42 8.89 5.20 -18.50
C VAL A 42 7.71 5.12 -19.47
N LEU A 43 6.61 5.81 -19.19
CA LEU A 43 5.48 5.89 -20.11
C LEU A 43 5.86 6.56 -21.43
N GLN A 44 6.71 7.59 -21.39
CA GLN A 44 7.11 8.29 -22.60
C GLN A 44 7.85 7.36 -23.57
N SER A 45 8.63 6.40 -23.06
CA SER A 45 9.29 5.39 -23.91
C SER A 45 8.33 4.33 -24.45
N GLU A 46 7.27 3.97 -23.71
CA GLU A 46 6.26 2.99 -24.16
C GLU A 46 5.09 3.60 -24.94
N ARG A 47 4.98 4.93 -25.07
CA ARG A 47 3.84 5.60 -25.73
C ARG A 47 3.62 5.16 -27.17
N SER A 48 4.70 4.77 -27.86
CA SER A 48 4.68 4.38 -29.26
C SER A 48 4.19 2.95 -29.51
N ALA A 49 4.10 2.11 -28.46
CA ALA A 49 3.72 0.70 -28.62
C ALA A 49 2.87 0.19 -27.46
N ARG A 50 1.83 -0.59 -27.78
CA ARG A 50 1.02 -1.26 -26.77
C ARG A 50 1.73 -2.52 -26.27
N THR A 51 2.57 -2.34 -25.25
CA THR A 51 3.46 -3.38 -24.69
C THR A 51 2.76 -4.32 -23.70
N GLY A 52 1.67 -3.87 -23.07
CA GLY A 52 0.95 -4.63 -22.05
C GLY A 52 -0.13 -5.57 -22.60
N THR A 53 -0.73 -6.34 -21.69
CA THR A 53 -1.78 -7.34 -21.98
C THR A 53 -3.20 -6.82 -21.80
N GLY A 54 -3.38 -5.68 -21.13
CA GLY A 54 -4.70 -5.18 -20.74
C GLY A 54 -5.23 -3.97 -21.51
N ASN A 55 -6.37 -3.46 -21.05
CA ASN A 55 -7.08 -2.31 -21.64
C ASN A 55 -7.06 -1.05 -20.76
N PHE A 56 -6.71 -1.18 -19.47
CA PHE A 56 -6.78 -0.06 -18.55
C PHE A 56 -5.60 0.90 -18.72
N GLY A 57 -5.87 2.20 -18.61
CA GLY A 57 -4.85 3.24 -18.57
C GLY A 57 -4.07 3.23 -17.24
N LEU A 58 -2.97 3.99 -17.19
CA LEU A 58 -2.10 4.09 -16.00
C LEU A 58 -2.84 4.54 -14.75
N TRP A 59 -3.68 5.57 -14.88
CA TRP A 59 -4.46 6.10 -13.76
C TRP A 59 -5.45 5.08 -13.21
N ALA A 60 -6.18 4.39 -14.09
CA ALA A 60 -7.10 3.33 -13.68
C ALA A 60 -6.34 2.16 -13.04
N THR A 61 -5.19 1.78 -13.60
CA THR A 61 -4.33 0.72 -13.04
C THR A 61 -3.87 1.08 -11.64
N GLY A 62 -3.33 2.30 -11.45
CA GLY A 62 -2.87 2.79 -10.15
C GLY A 62 -4.01 2.93 -9.13
N ALA A 63 -5.18 3.42 -9.54
CA ALA A 63 -6.35 3.55 -8.67
C ALA A 63 -6.88 2.19 -8.21
N ILE A 64 -6.99 1.22 -9.11
CA ILE A 64 -7.38 -0.16 -8.78
C ILE A 64 -6.34 -0.78 -7.85
N ALA A 65 -5.06 -0.63 -8.16
CA ALA A 65 -3.96 -1.13 -7.33
C ALA A 65 -3.95 -0.53 -5.92
N PHE A 66 -4.26 0.77 -5.81
CA PHE A 66 -4.42 1.47 -4.53
C PHE A 66 -5.57 0.89 -3.72
N LEU A 67 -6.75 0.77 -4.30
CA LEU A 67 -7.91 0.21 -3.62
C LEU A 67 -7.66 -1.22 -3.17
N LEU A 68 -7.06 -2.06 -4.03
CA LEU A 68 -6.75 -3.44 -3.69
C LEU A 68 -5.67 -3.56 -2.61
N GLY A 69 -4.63 -2.71 -2.65
CA GLY A 69 -3.59 -2.67 -1.62
C GLY A 69 -4.13 -2.23 -0.26
N PHE A 70 -4.98 -1.19 -0.26
CA PHE A 70 -5.67 -0.73 0.94
C PHE A 70 -6.60 -1.80 1.51
N LEU A 71 -7.47 -2.38 0.69
CA LEU A 71 -8.42 -3.41 1.12
C LEU A 71 -7.72 -4.69 1.60
N ALA A 72 -6.62 -5.09 0.96
CA ALA A 72 -5.82 -6.20 1.43
C ALA A 72 -5.28 -5.92 2.84
N CYS A 73 -4.64 -4.76 3.04
CA CYS A 73 -4.06 -4.40 4.33
C CYS A 73 -5.13 -4.20 5.41
N ALA A 74 -6.15 -3.37 5.14
CA ALA A 74 -7.25 -3.12 6.06
C ALA A 74 -8.02 -4.41 6.38
N GLY A 75 -8.26 -5.26 5.39
CA GLY A 75 -8.90 -6.56 5.56
C GLY A 75 -8.09 -7.46 6.50
N TRP A 76 -6.80 -7.66 6.23
CA TRP A 76 -5.92 -8.48 7.08
C TRP A 76 -5.70 -7.89 8.47
N LEU A 77 -5.74 -6.57 8.65
CA LEU A 77 -5.60 -5.92 9.95
C LEU A 77 -6.93 -5.81 10.72
N SER A 78 -8.07 -5.91 10.04
CA SER A 78 -9.41 -5.79 10.65
C SER A 78 -9.73 -6.93 11.61
N TRP A 79 -9.01 -8.04 11.51
CA TRP A 79 -9.16 -9.18 12.40
C TRP A 79 -7.80 -9.64 12.88
N SER A 80 -7.76 -10.20 14.08
CA SER A 80 -6.54 -10.78 14.64
C SER A 80 -6.85 -12.20 15.07
N ALA A 81 -6.03 -13.15 14.62
CA ALA A 81 -5.99 -14.44 15.26
C ALA A 81 -5.10 -14.30 16.50
N ASP A 82 -5.69 -14.50 17.68
CA ASP A 82 -4.90 -14.59 18.91
C ASP A 82 -3.89 -15.74 18.77
N GLN A 83 -2.75 -15.68 19.46
CA GLN A 83 -1.67 -16.68 19.38
C GLN A 83 -2.15 -18.12 19.74
N ARG A 84 -3.37 -18.25 20.26
CA ARG A 84 -4.06 -19.49 20.64
C ARG A 84 -5.13 -19.96 19.63
N GLY A 85 -5.29 -19.29 18.49
CA GLY A 85 -6.24 -19.68 17.43
C GLY A 85 -7.67 -19.14 17.58
N GLU A 86 -7.93 -18.26 18.56
CA GLU A 86 -9.21 -17.55 18.66
C GLU A 86 -9.24 -16.35 17.71
N VAL A 87 -10.23 -16.30 16.83
CA VAL A 87 -10.45 -15.19 15.91
C VAL A 87 -11.15 -14.07 16.67
N ARG A 88 -10.42 -13.00 17.04
CA ARG A 88 -11.04 -11.77 17.54
C ARG A 88 -11.53 -10.96 16.35
N GLY A 89 -12.84 -10.71 16.34
CA GLY A 89 -13.52 -9.87 15.35
C GLY A 89 -13.06 -8.40 15.41
N PRO A 90 -13.58 -7.55 14.49
CA PRO A 90 -13.15 -6.17 14.34
C PRO A 90 -13.40 -5.35 15.60
N GLY A 91 -12.31 -4.90 16.24
CA GLY A 91 -12.34 -4.10 17.45
C GLY A 91 -11.08 -3.27 17.62
N LEU A 92 -11.24 -2.04 18.09
CA LEU A 92 -10.15 -1.19 18.58
C LEU A 92 -10.00 -1.44 20.10
N PRO A 93 -8.78 -1.48 20.66
CA PRO A 93 -7.49 -1.20 20.04
C PRO A 93 -6.96 -2.39 19.22
N ALA A 94 -6.41 -2.10 18.03
CA ALA A 94 -5.80 -3.10 17.16
C ALA A 94 -4.63 -3.78 17.89
N PRO A 95 -4.57 -5.12 17.95
CA PRO A 95 -3.49 -5.84 18.62
C PRO A 95 -2.14 -5.52 18.00
N ASN A 96 -1.15 -5.12 18.81
CA ASN A 96 0.21 -4.79 18.36
C ASN A 96 1.09 -6.03 18.08
N ALA A 97 0.51 -7.24 18.14
CA ALA A 97 1.21 -8.49 17.89
C ALA A 97 0.37 -9.36 16.93
N PHE A 98 0.75 -9.36 15.66
CA PHE A 98 0.16 -10.25 14.65
C PHE A 98 1.00 -11.53 14.56
N PRO A 99 0.37 -12.72 14.43
CA PRO A 99 1.11 -13.95 14.21
C PRO A 99 1.83 -13.91 12.86
N THR A 100 3.03 -14.51 12.78
CA THR A 100 3.91 -14.45 11.60
C THR A 100 3.20 -14.92 10.32
N TRP A 101 2.34 -15.94 10.41
CA TRP A 101 1.60 -16.44 9.26
C TRP A 101 0.63 -15.40 8.68
N GLN A 102 0.02 -14.55 9.51
CA GLN A 102 -0.93 -13.52 9.07
C GLN A 102 -0.18 -12.39 8.35
N VAL A 103 1.02 -12.04 8.82
CA VAL A 103 1.91 -11.09 8.15
C VAL A 103 2.36 -11.64 6.80
N LEU A 104 2.75 -12.91 6.73
CA LEU A 104 3.13 -13.57 5.47
C LEU A 104 1.96 -13.65 4.48
N ALA A 105 0.76 -14.00 4.95
CA ALA A 105 -0.44 -14.06 4.11
C ALA A 105 -0.86 -12.69 3.59
N CYS A 106 -0.78 -11.66 4.43
CA CYS A 106 -1.01 -10.28 4.03
C CYS A 106 -0.01 -9.86 2.94
N GLY A 107 1.29 -10.09 3.17
CA GLY A 107 2.33 -9.78 2.19
C GLY A 107 2.14 -10.51 0.86
N ALA A 108 1.82 -11.81 0.89
CA ALA A 108 1.52 -12.58 -0.31
C ALA A 108 0.30 -12.02 -1.07
N THR A 109 -0.76 -11.64 -0.34
CA THR A 109 -1.96 -11.02 -0.93
C THR A 109 -1.62 -9.70 -1.63
N VAL A 110 -0.81 -8.84 -0.99
CA VAL A 110 -0.36 -7.55 -1.55
C VAL A 110 0.40 -7.75 -2.87
N VAL A 111 1.30 -8.74 -2.92
CA VAL A 111 2.02 -9.09 -4.14
C VAL A 111 1.05 -9.58 -5.23
N LEU A 112 0.12 -10.48 -4.90
CA LEU A 112 -0.85 -11.01 -5.84
C LEU A 112 -1.77 -9.94 -6.43
N VAL A 113 -2.28 -9.01 -5.60
CA VAL A 113 -3.13 -7.92 -6.09
C VAL A 113 -2.33 -6.92 -6.94
N CYS A 114 -1.05 -6.69 -6.61
CA CYS A 114 -0.16 -5.87 -7.43
C CYS A 114 0.03 -6.49 -8.82
N PHE A 115 0.27 -7.81 -8.90
CA PHE A 115 0.35 -8.51 -10.18
C PHE A 115 -0.97 -8.43 -10.94
N ALA A 116 -2.09 -8.73 -10.28
CA ALA A 116 -3.41 -8.66 -10.91
C ALA A 116 -3.67 -7.28 -11.54
N ALA A 117 -3.39 -6.20 -10.79
CA ALA A 117 -3.50 -4.83 -11.31
C ALA A 117 -2.54 -4.59 -12.49
N ALA A 118 -1.28 -5.03 -12.40
CA ALA A 118 -0.30 -4.91 -13.49
C ALA A 118 -0.71 -5.68 -14.76
N HIS A 119 -1.42 -6.81 -14.63
CA HIS A 119 -1.94 -7.60 -15.75
C HIS A 119 -3.10 -6.90 -16.49
N LEU A 120 -3.87 -6.08 -15.77
CA LEU A 120 -4.97 -5.30 -16.33
C LEU A 120 -4.50 -4.06 -17.13
N SER A 121 -3.22 -3.69 -17.00
CA SER A 121 -2.67 -2.50 -17.64
C SER A 121 -2.34 -2.68 -19.13
N ARG A 122 -2.53 -1.61 -19.91
CA ARG A 122 -2.19 -1.57 -21.34
C ARG A 122 -0.70 -1.46 -21.66
N TRP A 123 0.14 -1.17 -20.66
CA TRP A 123 1.59 -1.04 -20.80
C TRP A 123 2.31 -1.98 -19.84
N ALA A 124 3.38 -2.63 -20.29
CA ALA A 124 4.06 -3.67 -19.52
C ALA A 124 4.91 -3.10 -18.38
N MET A 125 5.74 -2.09 -18.66
CA MET A 125 6.64 -1.49 -17.67
C MET A 125 5.94 -0.38 -16.88
N ALA A 126 5.40 0.63 -17.56
CA ALA A 126 4.75 1.76 -16.93
C ALA A 126 3.50 1.33 -16.15
N GLY A 127 2.72 0.38 -16.69
CA GLY A 127 1.56 -0.19 -16.02
C GLY A 127 1.92 -1.00 -14.77
N GLY A 128 3.00 -1.76 -14.83
CA GLY A 128 3.55 -2.47 -13.67
C GLY A 128 4.03 -1.51 -12.58
N LEU A 129 4.79 -0.46 -12.95
CA LEU A 129 5.23 0.56 -11.99
C LEU A 129 4.05 1.35 -11.39
N ALA A 130 3.02 1.65 -12.16
CA ALA A 130 1.80 2.27 -11.65
C ALA A 130 1.03 1.35 -10.70
N ALA A 131 1.00 0.05 -10.96
CA ALA A 131 0.43 -0.93 -10.05
C ALA A 131 1.25 -1.00 -8.75
N ALA A 132 2.58 -1.05 -8.83
CA ALA A 132 3.46 -1.05 -7.67
C ALA A 132 3.28 0.21 -6.81
N ALA A 133 3.28 1.39 -7.43
CA ALA A 133 3.08 2.66 -6.72
C ALA A 133 1.68 2.75 -6.09
N GLY A 134 0.63 2.34 -6.82
CA GLY A 134 -0.73 2.32 -6.30
C GLY A 134 -0.86 1.36 -5.12
N THR A 135 -0.43 0.10 -5.27
CA THR A 135 -0.52 -0.91 -4.21
C THR A 135 0.28 -0.53 -2.97
N THR A 136 1.49 0.02 -3.15
CA THR A 136 2.28 0.55 -2.04
C THR A 136 1.50 1.64 -1.32
N ALA A 137 1.09 2.69 -2.03
CA ALA A 137 0.36 3.81 -1.44
C ALA A 137 -0.92 3.36 -0.69
N GLY A 138 -1.66 2.42 -1.24
CA GLY A 138 -2.86 1.84 -0.61
C GLY A 138 -2.52 1.07 0.66
N PHE A 139 -1.50 0.21 0.61
CA PHE A 139 -1.03 -0.57 1.74
C PHE A 139 -0.58 0.33 2.90
N THR A 140 0.22 1.36 2.62
CA THR A 140 0.74 2.27 3.65
C THR A 140 -0.33 3.22 4.20
N THR A 141 -1.34 3.57 3.40
CA THR A 141 -2.52 4.32 3.85
C THR A 141 -3.31 3.54 4.91
N ALA A 142 -3.33 2.21 4.89
CA ALA A 142 -3.96 1.45 5.97
C ALA A 142 -3.20 1.60 7.30
N PHE A 143 -1.87 1.75 7.28
CA PHE A 143 -1.07 1.98 8.49
C PHE A 143 -1.25 3.36 9.09
N THR A 144 -1.57 4.40 8.29
CA THR A 144 -1.83 5.74 8.82
C THR A 144 -3.07 5.79 9.72
N VAL A 145 -4.03 4.87 9.54
CA VAL A 145 -5.16 4.70 10.47
C VAL A 145 -4.66 4.34 11.86
N SER A 146 -3.74 3.38 11.96
CA SER A 146 -3.12 2.99 13.25
C SER A 146 -2.27 4.12 13.84
N ALA A 147 -1.46 4.80 13.01
CA ALA A 147 -0.61 5.90 13.45
C ALA A 147 -1.40 7.12 13.94
N SER A 148 -2.62 7.34 13.44
CA SER A 148 -3.49 8.42 13.92
C SER A 148 -3.97 8.23 15.37
N THR A 149 -3.84 7.02 15.91
CA THR A 149 -4.19 6.67 17.30
C THR A 149 -2.98 6.56 18.23
N ASP A 150 -1.77 6.68 17.70
CA ASP A 150 -0.51 6.54 18.42
C ASP A 150 0.05 7.91 18.83
N VAL A 151 0.41 8.04 20.11
CA VAL A 151 0.93 9.28 20.73
C VAL A 151 2.46 9.35 20.75
N THR A 152 3.16 8.26 20.40
CA THR A 152 4.62 8.16 20.51
C THR A 152 5.38 8.63 19.27
N GLY A 153 4.69 8.75 18.13
CA GLY A 153 5.29 9.12 16.84
C GLY A 153 6.15 8.02 16.18
N GLN A 154 6.33 6.86 16.83
CA GLN A 154 7.13 5.75 16.30
C GLN A 154 6.44 5.05 15.11
N SER A 155 5.11 5.03 15.11
CA SER A 155 4.31 4.50 13.99
C SER A 155 4.59 5.22 12.65
N ALA A 156 4.94 6.52 12.68
CA ALA A 156 5.30 7.26 11.47
C ALA A 156 6.58 6.74 10.80
N VAL A 157 7.58 6.33 11.59
CA VAL A 157 8.82 5.72 11.07
C VAL A 157 8.51 4.39 10.38
N GLY A 158 7.62 3.58 10.98
CA GLY A 158 7.16 2.33 10.40
C GLY A 158 6.44 2.52 9.05
N ILE A 159 5.64 3.58 8.92
CA ILE A 159 4.97 3.96 7.66
C ILE A 159 6.01 4.29 6.58
N ILE A 160 7.01 5.12 6.88
CA ILE A 160 8.06 5.50 5.91
C ILE A 160 8.86 4.27 5.46
N LEU A 161 9.29 3.44 6.40
CA LEU A 161 10.05 2.22 6.10
C LEU A 161 9.21 1.25 5.25
N SER A 162 7.91 1.16 5.53
CA SER A 162 6.98 0.33 4.74
C SER A 162 6.78 0.87 3.33
N GLU A 163 6.59 2.18 3.17
CA GLU A 163 6.45 2.84 1.86
C GLU A 163 7.70 2.60 0.98
N ILE A 164 8.89 2.83 1.54
CA ILE A 164 10.15 2.64 0.81
C ILE A 164 10.39 1.16 0.50
N GLY A 165 10.18 0.28 1.50
CA GLY A 165 10.40 -1.15 1.35
C GLY A 165 9.48 -1.78 0.30
N TRP A 166 8.17 -1.51 0.36
CA TRP A 166 7.21 -2.01 -0.62
C TRP A 166 7.36 -1.34 -1.98
N GLY A 167 7.61 -0.03 -2.01
CA GLY A 167 7.83 0.72 -3.25
C GLY A 167 9.02 0.19 -4.04
N LEU A 168 10.15 -0.05 -3.37
CA LEU A 168 11.34 -0.64 -4.00
C LEU A 168 11.10 -2.09 -4.41
N SER A 169 10.54 -2.92 -3.51
CA SER A 169 10.35 -4.36 -3.76
C SER A 169 9.40 -4.60 -4.93
N LEU A 170 8.21 -3.98 -4.91
CA LEU A 170 7.24 -4.11 -6.00
C LEU A 170 7.72 -3.40 -7.28
N GLY A 171 8.42 -2.27 -7.14
CA GLY A 171 9.02 -1.57 -8.28
C GLY A 171 10.01 -2.46 -9.05
N VAL A 172 10.98 -3.06 -8.35
CA VAL A 172 11.94 -4.00 -8.94
C VAL A 172 11.24 -5.22 -9.53
N LEU A 173 10.27 -5.79 -8.82
CA LEU A 173 9.51 -6.95 -9.30
C LEU A 173 8.78 -6.65 -10.62
N MET A 174 8.17 -5.47 -10.72
CA MET A 174 7.44 -5.05 -11.93
C MET A 174 8.36 -4.68 -13.08
N LEU A 175 9.56 -4.13 -12.80
CA LEU A 175 10.59 -3.92 -13.81
C LEU A 175 11.09 -5.26 -14.38
N VAL A 176 11.40 -6.23 -13.52
CA VAL A 176 11.82 -7.58 -13.95
C VAL A 176 10.73 -8.23 -14.81
N ARG A 177 9.47 -8.14 -14.38
CA ARG A 177 8.31 -8.59 -15.18
C ARG A 177 8.24 -7.89 -16.54
N GLY A 178 8.40 -6.57 -16.56
CA GLY A 178 8.38 -5.75 -17.77
C GLY A 178 9.47 -6.16 -18.76
N VAL A 179 10.72 -6.30 -18.30
CA VAL A 179 11.86 -6.76 -19.11
C VAL A 179 11.60 -8.15 -19.68
N TRP A 180 11.10 -9.07 -18.84
CA TRP A 180 10.80 -10.44 -19.26
C TRP A 180 9.72 -10.51 -20.34
N LEU A 181 8.66 -9.72 -20.21
CA LEU A 181 7.59 -9.63 -21.21
C LEU A 181 8.09 -9.05 -22.54
N ASN A 182 8.93 -8.01 -22.48
CA ASN A 182 9.49 -7.40 -23.68
C ASN A 182 10.44 -8.35 -24.42
N GLY A 183 11.34 -9.02 -23.69
CA GLY A 183 12.26 -10.01 -24.26
C GLY A 183 11.59 -11.28 -24.78
N ARG A 184 10.34 -11.57 -24.39
CA ARG A 184 9.51 -12.61 -25.03
C ARG A 184 8.91 -12.17 -26.35
N ARG A 185 8.50 -10.90 -26.46
CA ARG A 185 7.96 -10.34 -27.71
C ARG A 185 9.01 -10.28 -28.81
N GLU A 186 10.23 -9.84 -28.48
CA GLU A 186 11.34 -9.77 -29.44
C GLU A 186 11.70 -11.14 -30.03
N ARG A 187 11.54 -12.23 -29.27
CA ARG A 187 11.80 -13.60 -29.75
C ARG A 187 10.69 -14.18 -30.63
N SER A 188 9.51 -13.56 -30.63
CA SER A 188 8.33 -14.01 -31.39
C SER A 188 8.09 -13.22 -32.68
N SER A 189 8.88 -12.17 -32.92
CA SER A 189 8.89 -11.39 -34.16
C SER A 189 10.01 -11.86 -35.08
#